data_AF-A0A7X3AQH6-F1
#
_entry.id   AF-A0A7X3AQH6-F1
#
_cell.length_a   1.000
_cell.length_b   1.000
_cell.length_c   1.000
_cell.angle_alpha   90.00
_cell.angle_beta   90.00
_cell.angle_gamma   90.00
#
_symmetry.space_group_name_H-M   'P 1'
#
loop_
_entity.id
_entity.type
_entity.pdbx_description
1 polymer ?
#
loop_
_entity_poly.entity_id
_entity_poly.type
_entity_poly.pdbx_seq_one_letter_code
_entity_poly.pdbx_strand_id
1 'polypeptide(L)'
;MLFHTRRKASDIIRKKLVESGGIVTISLLDQKPCTIVVADGGCAFTSDKLNKHRLKFDFSVFDVIIDLLKDSPQHRARKGNAHGKEDKVGYGKCTSDTVMGAVAIHYFGKSQGESCFDPVFVLAAVMDWAGVATNMRGYIQLKNMDLV
;
A
#
# COMPACT_ATOMS: atom_id res chain seq x y z
N MET A 1 30.25 -3.72 15.97
CA MET A 1 28.93 -3.05 15.98
C MET A 1 28.23 -3.39 14.68
N LEU A 2 27.23 -4.27 14.72
CA LEU A 2 26.35 -4.50 13.57
C LEU A 2 25.25 -3.44 13.65
N PHE A 3 25.32 -2.43 12.79
CA PHE A 3 24.18 -1.55 12.54
C PHE A 3 23.08 -2.41 11.92
N HIS A 4 22.10 -2.84 12.72
CA HIS A 4 20.84 -3.34 12.17
C HIS A 4 20.10 -2.14 11.57
N THR A 5 20.38 -1.83 10.30
CA THR A 5 19.50 -0.94 9.52
C THR A 5 18.14 -1.62 9.43
N ARG A 6 17.15 -1.08 10.13
CA ARG A 6 15.75 -1.53 10.05
C ARG A 6 15.33 -1.51 8.59
N ARG A 7 15.01 -2.68 8.01
CA ARG A 7 14.61 -2.75 6.60
C ARG A 7 13.24 -2.09 6.47
N LYS A 8 13.10 -1.14 5.53
CA LYS A 8 11.80 -0.53 5.20
C LYS A 8 11.08 -1.36 4.15
N ALA A 9 9.74 -1.34 4.18
CA ALA A 9 8.97 -2.06 3.16
C ALA A 9 9.10 -1.39 1.79
N SER A 10 9.20 -0.06 1.77
CA SER A 10 9.52 0.70 0.56
C SER A 10 10.79 0.19 -0.13
N ASP A 11 11.87 -0.05 0.63
CA ASP A 11 13.13 -0.57 0.09
C ASP A 11 13.01 -2.00 -0.44
N ILE A 12 12.33 -2.89 0.31
CA ILE A 12 12.12 -4.29 -0.10
C ILE A 12 11.32 -4.35 -1.41
N ILE A 13 10.21 -3.62 -1.47
CA ILE A 13 9.31 -3.62 -2.63
C ILE A 13 10.01 -2.98 -3.83
N ARG A 14 10.65 -1.81 -3.65
CA ARG A 14 11.39 -1.12 -4.70
C ARG A 14 12.49 -2.02 -5.27
N LYS A 15 13.30 -2.62 -4.40
CA LYS A 15 14.39 -3.52 -4.81
C LYS A 15 13.84 -4.69 -5.63
N LYS A 16 12.82 -5.39 -5.11
CA LYS A 16 12.23 -6.55 -5.81
C LYS A 16 11.67 -6.17 -7.19
N LEU A 17 11.00 -5.01 -7.29
CA LEU A 17 10.45 -4.54 -8.56
C LEU A 17 11.54 -4.19 -9.57
N VAL A 18 12.62 -3.52 -9.14
CA VAL A 18 13.78 -3.22 -10.00
C VAL A 18 14.48 -4.50 -10.45
N GLU A 19 14.72 -5.45 -9.53
CA GLU A 19 15.32 -6.76 -9.85
C GLU A 19 14.45 -7.60 -10.79
N SER A 20 13.15 -7.33 -10.85
CA SER A 20 12.23 -7.94 -11.83
C SER A 20 12.26 -7.27 -13.21
N GLY A 21 13.25 -6.40 -13.49
CA GLY A 21 13.35 -5.65 -14.73
C GLY A 21 12.52 -4.37 -14.76
N GLY A 22 12.02 -3.91 -13.60
CA GLY A 22 11.25 -2.67 -13.48
C GLY A 22 9.80 -2.75 -13.95
N ILE A 23 9.33 -3.93 -14.35
CA ILE A 23 7.95 -4.20 -14.74
C ILE A 23 7.53 -5.59 -14.28
N VAL A 24 6.34 -5.72 -13.71
CA VAL A 24 5.78 -7.02 -13.31
C VAL A 24 4.26 -7.03 -13.49
N THR A 25 3.72 -8.18 -13.87
CA THR A 25 2.27 -8.43 -13.80
C THR A 25 1.99 -9.32 -12.60
N ILE A 26 1.20 -8.82 -11.66
CA ILE A 26 0.78 -9.52 -10.44
C ILE A 26 -0.72 -9.79 -10.46
N SER A 27 -1.16 -10.77 -9.69
CA SER A 27 -2.59 -11.05 -9.52
C SER A 27 -3.18 -10.18 -8.42
N LEU A 28 -4.31 -9.53 -8.71
CA LEU A 28 -5.18 -8.95 -7.69
C LEU A 28 -5.86 -10.06 -6.87
N LEU A 29 -6.54 -9.67 -5.79
CA LEU A 29 -7.26 -10.62 -4.93
C LEU A 29 -8.32 -11.42 -5.69
N ASP A 30 -8.95 -10.81 -6.71
CA ASP A 30 -9.94 -11.45 -7.59
C ASP A 30 -9.31 -12.18 -8.80
N GLN A 31 -8.00 -12.42 -8.76
CA GLN A 31 -7.21 -13.09 -9.81
C GLN A 31 -7.06 -12.33 -11.12
N LYS A 32 -7.56 -11.08 -11.21
CA LYS A 32 -7.32 -10.26 -12.40
C LYS A 32 -5.85 -9.79 -12.45
N PRO A 33 -5.26 -9.70 -13.65
CA PRO A 33 -3.90 -9.19 -13.80
C PRO A 33 -3.84 -7.69 -13.52
N CYS A 34 -2.76 -7.26 -12.87
CA CYS A 34 -2.40 -5.88 -12.58
C CYS A 34 -0.92 -5.68 -12.88
N THR A 35 -0.60 -4.77 -13.79
CA THR A 35 0.77 -4.45 -14.18
C THR A 35 1.28 -3.31 -13.31
N ILE A 36 2.45 -3.51 -12.72
CA ILE A 36 3.18 -2.51 -11.92
C ILE A 36 4.47 -2.16 -12.66
N VAL A 37 4.73 -0.87 -12.82
CA VAL A 37 5.89 -0.36 -13.57
C VAL A 37 6.63 0.67 -12.73
N VAL A 38 7.95 0.55 -12.65
CA VAL A 38 8.83 1.57 -12.07
C VAL A 38 8.69 2.88 -12.84
N ALA A 39 8.61 3.98 -12.12
CA ALA A 39 8.56 5.33 -12.65
C ALA A 39 9.60 6.23 -11.98
N ASP A 40 9.76 7.44 -12.51
CA ASP A 40 10.59 8.51 -11.95
C ASP A 40 12.00 8.04 -11.57
N GLY A 41 12.66 7.36 -12.51
CA GLY A 41 14.03 6.90 -12.36
C GLY A 41 14.25 5.89 -11.24
N GLY A 42 13.21 5.17 -10.80
CA GLY A 42 13.31 4.21 -9.68
C GLY A 42 12.65 4.69 -8.39
N CYS A 43 12.26 5.97 -8.30
CA CYS A 43 11.74 6.54 -7.06
C CYS A 43 10.23 6.28 -6.86
N ALA A 44 9.51 5.93 -7.91
CA ALA A 44 8.07 5.74 -7.89
C ALA A 44 7.65 4.47 -8.65
N PHE A 45 6.36 4.15 -8.57
CA PHE A 45 5.71 3.15 -9.40
C PHE A 45 4.35 3.63 -9.90
N THR A 46 3.85 2.96 -10.95
CA THR A 46 2.53 3.16 -11.52
C THR A 46 1.84 1.82 -11.74
N SER A 47 0.53 1.85 -12.01
CA SER A 47 -0.23 0.66 -12.37
C SER A 47 -1.26 0.93 -13.46
N ASP A 48 -1.53 -0.09 -14.28
CA ASP A 48 -2.60 -0.06 -15.29
C ASP A 48 -3.98 0.10 -14.64
N LYS A 49 -4.14 -0.35 -13.38
CA LYS A 49 -5.36 -0.24 -12.60
C LYS A 49 -5.49 1.09 -11.85
N LEU A 50 -4.43 1.89 -11.77
CA LEU A 50 -4.45 3.20 -11.10
C LEU A 50 -4.40 4.32 -12.14
N ASN A 51 -5.58 4.69 -12.66
CA ASN A 51 -5.75 5.73 -13.69
C ASN A 51 -4.87 5.49 -14.93
N LYS A 52 -4.79 4.23 -15.39
CA LYS A 52 -4.03 3.81 -16.60
C LYS A 52 -2.59 4.37 -16.61
N HIS A 53 -1.84 4.16 -15.53
CA HIS A 53 -0.46 4.67 -15.31
C HIS A 53 -0.28 6.18 -15.16
N ARG A 54 -1.37 6.99 -15.10
CA ARG A 54 -1.23 8.45 -14.92
C ARG A 54 -0.90 8.86 -13.49
N LEU A 55 -1.30 8.08 -12.50
CA LEU A 55 -0.98 8.33 -11.10
C LEU A 55 0.30 7.60 -10.73
N LYS A 56 1.23 8.35 -10.15
CA LYS A 56 2.50 7.84 -9.64
C LYS A 56 2.44 7.82 -8.12
N PHE A 57 3.01 6.76 -7.56
CA PHE A 57 3.14 6.58 -6.12
C PHE A 57 4.61 6.40 -5.81
N ASP A 58 5.14 7.19 -4.87
CA ASP A 58 6.42 6.84 -4.29
C ASP A 58 6.25 5.63 -3.36
N PHE A 59 7.35 4.93 -3.09
CA PHE A 59 7.30 3.69 -2.31
C PHE A 59 7.02 3.90 -0.82
N SER A 60 7.09 5.13 -0.30
CA SER A 60 6.83 5.41 1.13
C SER A 60 5.38 5.16 1.52
N VAL A 61 4.46 5.09 0.56
CA VAL A 61 3.08 4.64 0.80
C VAL A 61 3.05 3.28 1.51
N PHE A 62 4.00 2.39 1.21
CA PHE A 62 4.06 1.07 1.85
C PHE A 62 4.58 1.14 3.29
N ASP A 63 5.45 2.09 3.60
CA ASP A 63 5.91 2.30 4.97
C ASP A 63 4.77 2.80 5.85
N VAL A 64 3.92 3.70 5.35
CA VAL A 64 2.69 4.15 6.03
C VAL A 64 1.78 2.97 6.38
N ILE A 65 1.58 2.04 5.44
CA ILE A 65 0.74 0.85 5.68
C ILE A 65 1.38 -0.06 6.73
N ILE A 66 2.71 -0.25 6.68
CA ILE A 66 3.41 -1.08 7.65
C ILE A 66 3.37 -0.48 9.05
N ASP A 67 3.51 0.84 9.19
CA ASP A 67 3.41 1.51 10.48
C ASP A 67 2.00 1.34 11.08
N LEU A 68 0.94 1.51 10.27
CA LEU A 68 -0.42 1.17 10.69
C LEU A 68 -0.52 -0.30 11.15
N LEU A 69 0.02 -1.23 10.36
CA LEU A 69 -0.06 -2.66 10.69
C LEU A 69 0.68 -2.98 11.98
N LYS A 70 1.85 -2.39 12.26
CA LYS A 70 2.57 -2.61 13.52
C LYS A 70 1.74 -2.25 14.73
N ASP A 71 1.07 -1.11 14.67
CA ASP A 71 0.28 -0.56 15.77
C ASP A 71 -1.10 -1.23 15.88
N SER A 72 -1.52 -1.97 14.85
CA SER A 72 -2.81 -2.65 14.81
C SER A 72 -2.79 -3.98 15.58
N PRO A 73 -3.91 -4.37 16.23
CA PRO A 73 -4.04 -5.67 16.87
C PRO A 73 -3.70 -6.83 15.92
N GLN A 74 -2.93 -7.80 16.41
CA GLN A 74 -2.44 -8.94 15.63
C GLN A 74 -1.65 -8.56 14.38
N HIS A 75 -1.15 -7.32 14.29
CA HIS A 75 -0.55 -6.74 13.10
C HIS A 75 -1.44 -6.72 11.85
N ARG A 76 -2.73 -6.46 12.07
CA ARG A 76 -3.79 -6.59 11.08
C ARG A 76 -4.68 -5.36 11.02
N ALA A 77 -4.88 -4.80 9.82
CA ALA A 77 -5.78 -3.66 9.62
C ALA A 77 -6.86 -3.98 8.57
N ARG A 78 -8.03 -3.34 8.72
CA ARG A 78 -9.07 -3.34 7.70
C ARG A 78 -8.57 -2.55 6.49
N LYS A 79 -8.88 -3.00 5.28
CA LYS A 79 -8.52 -2.26 4.05
C LYS A 79 -9.15 -0.89 3.99
N GLY A 80 -10.42 -0.78 4.40
CA GLY A 80 -11.20 0.44 4.20
C GLY A 80 -11.54 0.67 2.72
N ASN A 81 -12.11 1.83 2.43
CA ASN A 81 -12.24 2.39 1.08
C ASN A 81 -12.60 3.89 1.16
N ALA A 82 -12.52 4.60 0.02
CA ALA A 82 -12.84 6.03 -0.08
C ALA A 82 -13.87 6.37 -1.17
N HIS A 83 -14.67 5.40 -1.61
CA HIS A 83 -15.59 5.55 -2.75
C HIS A 83 -17.02 6.00 -2.38
N GLY A 84 -17.47 5.75 -1.15
CA GLY A 84 -18.83 6.08 -0.72
C GLY A 84 -19.01 7.56 -0.35
N LYS A 85 -20.24 8.07 -0.48
CA LYS A 85 -20.60 9.42 0.02
C LYS A 85 -20.33 9.58 1.52
N GLU A 86 -20.47 8.48 2.27
CA GLU A 86 -20.23 8.37 3.70
C GLU A 86 -18.78 8.01 4.06
N ASP A 87 -17.95 7.65 3.07
CA ASP A 87 -16.58 7.14 3.26
C ASP A 87 -15.52 8.24 2.99
N LYS A 88 -15.83 9.47 3.39
CA LYS A 88 -14.88 10.60 3.39
C LYS A 88 -13.81 10.39 4.45
N VAL A 89 -12.66 11.06 4.31
CA VAL A 89 -11.56 10.95 5.28
C VAL A 89 -12.05 11.22 6.70
N GLY A 90 -11.81 10.27 7.61
CA GLY A 90 -12.28 10.32 9.01
C GLY A 90 -13.68 9.74 9.25
N TYR A 91 -14.37 9.26 8.21
CA TYR A 91 -15.74 8.72 8.28
C TYR A 91 -15.84 7.34 7.63
N GLY A 92 -16.88 6.59 8.00
CA GLY A 92 -17.23 5.32 7.36
C GLY A 92 -16.07 4.33 7.31
N LYS A 93 -15.65 3.98 6.09
CA LYS A 93 -14.55 3.05 5.80
C LYS A 93 -13.21 3.73 5.52
N CYS A 94 -13.10 5.05 5.74
CA CYS A 94 -11.89 5.84 5.55
C CYS A 94 -11.41 6.47 6.88
N THR A 95 -11.53 5.72 7.97
CA THR A 95 -11.05 6.08 9.31
C THR A 95 -9.57 5.72 9.49
N SER A 96 -8.87 6.39 10.41
CA SER A 96 -7.41 6.27 10.60
C SER A 96 -6.91 4.86 10.95
N ASP A 97 -7.77 3.99 11.47
CA ASP A 97 -7.49 2.59 11.77
C ASP A 97 -7.63 1.65 10.55
N THR A 98 -8.03 2.18 9.39
CA THR A 98 -8.06 1.47 8.12
C THR A 98 -6.86 1.83 7.25
N VAL A 99 -6.44 0.90 6.39
CA VAL A 99 -5.36 1.12 5.42
C VAL A 99 -5.67 2.35 4.54
N MET A 100 -6.91 2.46 4.04
CA MET A 100 -7.31 3.62 3.26
C MET A 100 -7.20 4.92 4.05
N GLY A 101 -7.72 4.98 5.28
CA GLY A 101 -7.65 6.21 6.08
C GLY A 101 -6.22 6.62 6.44
N ALA A 102 -5.36 5.66 6.79
CA ALA A 102 -3.95 5.94 7.03
C ALA A 102 -3.24 6.48 5.78
N VAL A 103 -3.49 5.89 4.60
CA VAL A 103 -2.95 6.39 3.33
C VAL A 103 -3.51 7.78 3.00
N ALA A 104 -4.81 8.02 3.21
CA ALA A 104 -5.42 9.33 2.98
C ALA A 104 -4.77 10.43 3.84
N ILE A 105 -4.59 10.17 5.13
CA ILE A 105 -4.08 11.16 6.10
C ILE A 105 -2.57 11.33 5.96
N HIS A 106 -1.81 10.23 6.00
CA HIS A 106 -0.36 10.29 6.17
C HIS A 106 0.43 10.28 4.86
N TYR A 107 -0.17 9.78 3.77
CA TYR A 107 0.48 9.78 2.45
C TYR A 107 -0.08 10.88 1.55
N PHE A 108 -1.41 11.01 1.45
CA PHE A 108 -2.02 12.06 0.62
C PHE A 108 -2.20 13.41 1.33
N GLY A 109 -1.98 13.49 2.65
CA GLY A 109 -2.12 14.73 3.41
C GLY A 109 -3.55 15.27 3.50
N LYS A 110 -4.55 14.39 3.41
CA LYS A 110 -5.96 14.77 3.42
C LYS A 110 -6.47 15.09 4.82
N SER A 111 -7.32 16.11 4.88
CA SER A 111 -8.05 16.53 6.07
C SER A 111 -9.38 15.80 6.19
N GLN A 112 -9.92 15.76 7.41
CA GLN A 112 -11.22 15.17 7.70
C GLN A 112 -12.33 15.78 6.83
N GLY A 113 -13.20 14.93 6.27
CA GLY A 113 -14.32 15.32 5.41
C GLY A 113 -13.98 15.49 3.92
N GLU A 114 -12.70 15.42 3.55
CA GLU A 114 -12.30 15.41 2.15
C GLU A 114 -12.59 14.06 1.47
N SER A 115 -12.78 14.12 0.14
CA SER A 115 -12.77 12.93 -0.71
C SER A 115 -11.34 12.51 -1.03
N CYS A 116 -11.12 11.21 -1.20
CA CYS A 116 -9.81 10.65 -1.50
C CYS A 116 -9.91 9.60 -2.62
N PHE A 117 -8.86 9.48 -3.42
CA PHE A 117 -8.71 8.38 -4.37
C PHE A 117 -8.33 7.10 -3.61
N ASP A 118 -8.87 5.95 -4.00
CA ASP A 118 -8.63 4.66 -3.34
C ASP A 118 -7.71 3.74 -4.16
N PRO A 119 -6.42 3.62 -3.79
CA PRO A 119 -5.47 2.71 -4.42
C PRO A 119 -5.35 1.34 -3.73
N VAL A 120 -6.09 1.08 -2.64
CA VAL A 120 -5.76 0.03 -1.65
C VAL A 120 -5.70 -1.37 -2.27
N PHE A 121 -6.56 -1.68 -3.22
CA PHE A 121 -6.57 -3.00 -3.86
C PHE A 121 -5.27 -3.32 -4.61
N VAL A 122 -4.62 -2.32 -5.21
CA VAL A 122 -3.32 -2.45 -5.88
C VAL A 122 -2.20 -2.49 -4.85
N LEU A 123 -2.22 -1.59 -3.87
CA LEU A 123 -1.19 -1.55 -2.82
C LEU A 123 -1.12 -2.87 -2.05
N ALA A 124 -2.28 -3.44 -1.68
CA ALA A 124 -2.35 -4.73 -1.01
C ALA A 124 -1.77 -5.87 -1.87
N ALA A 125 -2.05 -5.87 -3.18
CA ALA A 125 -1.51 -6.89 -4.08
C ALA A 125 0.02 -6.78 -4.22
N VAL A 126 0.56 -5.56 -4.29
CA VAL A 126 2.01 -5.32 -4.34
C VAL A 126 2.69 -5.83 -3.07
N MET A 127 2.12 -5.53 -1.89
CA MET A 127 2.67 -5.98 -0.61
C MET A 127 2.70 -7.51 -0.48
N ASP A 128 1.68 -8.20 -0.98
CA ASP A 128 1.59 -9.66 -0.96
C ASP A 128 2.55 -10.31 -1.95
N TRP A 129 2.61 -9.78 -3.17
CA TRP A 129 3.61 -10.18 -4.14
C TRP A 129 5.03 -9.99 -3.60
N ALA A 130 5.31 -8.88 -2.91
CA ALA A 130 6.62 -8.61 -2.31
C ALA A 130 6.91 -9.47 -1.06
N GLY A 131 5.90 -10.11 -0.48
CA GLY A 131 6.04 -10.94 0.72
C GLY A 131 6.14 -10.15 2.02
N VAL A 132 5.78 -8.85 2.03
CA VAL A 132 5.83 -8.02 3.25
C VAL A 132 4.55 -8.14 4.08
N ALA A 133 3.39 -8.32 3.43
CA ALA A 133 2.10 -8.48 4.10
C ALA A 133 1.15 -9.32 3.25
N THR A 134 0.25 -10.08 3.88
CA THR A 134 -0.72 -10.95 3.18
C THR A 134 -1.97 -10.16 2.79
N ASN A 135 -2.38 -10.25 1.53
CA ASN A 135 -3.57 -9.61 0.98
C ASN A 135 -4.82 -10.48 1.20
N MET A 136 -5.65 -10.15 2.19
CA MET A 136 -6.85 -10.93 2.53
C MET A 136 -8.14 -10.23 2.09
N ARG A 137 -9.26 -10.96 2.08
CA ARG A 137 -10.58 -10.34 1.89
C ARG A 137 -10.89 -9.40 3.06
N GLY A 138 -10.97 -8.10 2.79
CA GLY A 138 -11.30 -7.04 3.75
C GLY A 138 -10.15 -6.56 4.65
N TYR A 139 -9.01 -7.23 4.67
CA TYR A 139 -7.91 -6.96 5.60
C TYR A 139 -6.53 -7.09 4.93
N ILE A 140 -5.52 -6.49 5.55
CA ILE A 140 -4.09 -6.72 5.28
C ILE A 140 -3.45 -7.15 6.60
N GLN A 141 -2.51 -8.08 6.54
CA GLN A 141 -1.84 -8.68 7.70
C GLN A 141 -0.34 -8.65 7.49
N LEU A 142 0.42 -8.10 8.43
CA LEU A 142 1.88 -8.13 8.37
C LEU A 142 2.38 -9.58 8.32
N LYS A 143 3.30 -9.87 7.40
CA LYS A 143 3.87 -11.21 7.18
C LYS A 143 5.34 -11.27 7.55
N ASN A 144 6.10 -10.23 7.20
CA ASN A 144 7.53 -10.21 7.43
C ASN A 144 7.86 -9.66 8.83
N MET A 145 8.30 -10.53 9.73
CA MET A 145 8.64 -10.17 11.11
C MET A 145 9.92 -9.32 11.22
N ASP A 146 10.78 -9.29 10.19
CA ASP A 146 11.94 -8.38 10.13
C ASP A 146 11.53 -6.90 10.05
N LEU A 147 10.24 -6.65 9.78
CA LEU A 147 9.70 -5.30 9.73
C LEU A 147 9.17 -4.83 11.08
N VAL A 148 8.95 -5.70 12.07
CA VAL A 148 8.44 -5.36 13.42
C VAL A 148 9.49 -4.62 14.23
#